data_AF-A0A6H1JZ65-F1
#
_entry.id   AF-A0A6H1JZ65-F1
#
_cell.length_a   1.000
_cell.length_b   1.000
_cell.length_c   1.000
_cell.angle_alpha   90.00
_cell.angle_beta   90.00
_cell.angle_gamma   90.00
#
_symmetry.space_group_name_H-M   'P 1'
#
loop_
_entity.id
_entity.type
_entity.pdbx_description
1 polymer ?
#
loop_
_entity_poly.entity_id
_entity_poly.type
_entity_poly.pdbx_seq_one_letter_code
_entity_poly.pdbx_strand_id
1 'polypeptide(L)' 'MKGIAIGIVVAIVGLALWLSTEEVENSVISLHKAGMILAIIGAAEALFALLGLGKKTKK' A
#
# COMPACT_ATOMS: atom_id res chain seq x y z
N MET A 1 0.96 11.62 -12.21
CA MET A 1 -0.35 11.05 -11.84
C MET A 1 -0.35 9.52 -11.76
N LYS A 2 0.26 8.79 -12.72
CA LYS A 2 0.30 7.30 -12.71
C LYS A 2 0.85 6.67 -11.41
N GLY A 3 1.91 7.22 -10.81
CA GLY A 3 2.48 6.68 -9.56
C GLY A 3 1.60 6.84 -8.32
N ILE A 4 0.79 7.91 -8.25
CA ILE A 4 -0.15 8.11 -7.14
C ILE A 4 -1.28 7.07 -7.23
N ALA A 5 -1.81 6.85 -8.44
CA ALA A 5 -2.86 5.86 -8.66
C ALA A 5 -2.40 4.43 -8.33
N ILE A 6 -1.17 4.06 -8.72
CA ILE A 6 -0.58 2.76 -8.38
C ILE A 6 -0.42 2.60 -6.87
N GLY A 7 0.16 3.58 -6.18
CA GLY A 7 0.32 3.52 -4.72
C GLY A 7 -1.02 3.37 -3.98
N ILE A 8 -2.06 4.09 -4.42
CA ILE A 8 -3.41 3.97 -3.84
C ILE A 8 -4.00 2.58 -4.07
N VAL A 9 -3.90 2.03 -5.29
CA VAL A 9 -4.43 0.69 -5.59
C VAL A 9 -3.71 -0.38 -4.76
N VAL A 10 -2.39 -0.30 -4.65
CA VAL A 10 -1.59 -1.24 -3.83
C VAL A 10 -1.98 -1.13 -2.36
N ALA A 11 -2.17 0.08 -1.84
CA ALA A 11 -2.59 0.30 -0.45
C ALA A 11 -3.95 -0.34 -0.17
N ILE A 12 -4.93 -0.15 -1.07
CA ILE A 12 -6.28 -0.71 -0.94
C ILE A 12 -6.25 -2.23 -0.99
N VAL A 13 -5.50 -2.82 -1.92
CA VAL A 13 -5.37 -4.28 -2.04
C VAL A 13 -4.70 -4.88 -0.81
N GLY A 14 -3.64 -4.25 -0.29
CA GLY A 14 -2.99 -4.66 0.95
C GLY A 14 -3.95 -4.59 2.14
N LEU A 15 -4.75 -3.53 2.24
CA LEU A 15 -5.73 -3.37 3.31
C LEU A 15 -6.84 -4.43 3.23
N ALA A 16 -7.33 -4.71 2.01
CA ALA A 16 -8.34 -5.75 1.78
C ALA A 16 -7.81 -7.14 2.16
N LEU A 17 -6.56 -7.45 1.78
CA LEU A 17 -5.89 -8.68 2.20
C LEU A 17 -5.73 -8.75 3.72
N TRP A 18 -5.30 -7.66 4.35
CA TRP A 18 -5.09 -7.60 5.80
C TRP A 18 -6.40 -7.90 6.55
N LEU A 19 -7.47 -7.19 6.23
CA LEU A 19 -8.76 -7.32 6.91
C LEU A 19 -9.46 -8.65 6.60
N SER A 20 -9.29 -9.20 5.40
CA SER A 20 -10.00 -10.43 5.00
C SER A 20 -9.30 -11.72 5.44
N THR A 21 -8.06 -11.64 5.94
CA THR A 21 -7.24 -12.82 6.24
C THR A 21 -6.87 -12.94 7.71
N GLU A 22 -7.55 -12.19 8.58
CA GLU A 22 -7.36 -12.20 10.04
C GLU A 22 -7.51 -13.61 10.64
N GLU A 23 -8.38 -14.44 10.09
CA GLU A 23 -8.61 -15.83 10.56
C GLU A 23 -7.67 -16.88 9.93
N VAL A 24 -6.77 -16.47 9.02
CA VAL A 24 -5.85 -17.38 8.32
C VAL A 24 -4.54 -17.50 9.11
N GLU A 25 -4.59 -18.18 10.26
CA GLU A 25 -3.43 -18.45 11.12
C GLU A 25 -2.50 -19.55 10.59
N ASN A 26 -2.96 -20.35 9.61
CA ASN A 26 -2.23 -21.50 9.09
C ASN A 26 -1.47 -21.19 7.80
N SER A 27 -0.32 -20.53 7.90
CA SER A 27 0.80 -20.68 6.96
C SER A 27 2.02 -19.91 7.45
N VAL A 28 3.20 -20.47 7.19
CA VAL A 28 4.55 -20.00 7.58
C VAL A 28 4.81 -18.51 7.26
N ILE A 29 4.00 -17.92 6.38
CA ILE A 29 3.86 -16.48 6.18
C ILE A 29 2.37 -16.15 6.32
N SER A 30 1.99 -15.53 7.44
CA SER A 30 0.62 -15.08 7.67
C SER A 30 0.21 -14.09 6.58
N LEU A 31 -0.80 -14.45 5.80
CA LEU A 31 -1.32 -13.64 4.69
C LEU A 31 -1.83 -12.27 5.20
N HIS A 32 -2.30 -12.24 6.45
CA HIS A 32 -2.66 -11.03 7.18
C HIS A 32 -1.46 -10.08 7.34
N LYS A 33 -0.31 -10.57 7.81
CA LYS A 33 0.92 -9.76 7.88
C LYS A 33 1.39 -9.28 6.50
N ALA A 34 1.27 -10.13 5.48
CA ALA A 34 1.63 -9.76 4.12
C ALA A 34 0.73 -8.62 3.58
N GLY A 35 -0.58 -8.70 3.84
CA GLY A 35 -1.54 -7.64 3.52
C GLY A 35 -1.18 -6.31 4.20
N MET A 36 -0.85 -6.35 5.50
CA MET A 36 -0.44 -5.17 6.24
C MET A 36 0.81 -4.50 5.66
N ILE A 37 1.86 -5.30 5.35
CA ILE A 37 3.10 -4.79 4.75
C ILE A 37 2.80 -4.16 3.38
N LEU A 38 2.00 -4.83 2.56
CA LEU A 38 1.60 -4.32 1.25
C LEU A 38 0.84 -3.00 1.35
N ALA A 39 -0.04 -2.86 2.34
CA ALA A 39 -0.78 -1.63 2.60
C ALA A 39 0.16 -0.45 2.93
N ILE A 40 1.16 -0.71 3.78
CA ILE A 40 2.16 0.29 4.19
C ILE A 40 3.03 0.71 2.99
N ILE A 41 3.50 -0.23 2.17
CA ILE A 41 4.32 0.07 0.99
C ILE A 41 3.51 0.90 -0.01
N GLY A 42 2.27 0.51 -0.29
CA GLY A 42 1.39 1.27 -1.19
C GLY A 42 1.13 2.69 -0.69
N ALA A 43 0.88 2.85 0.61
CA ALA A 43 0.71 4.16 1.24
C ALA A 43 2.00 5.02 1.14
N ALA A 44 3.17 4.41 1.37
CA ALA A 44 4.45 5.09 1.23
C ALA A 44 4.72 5.52 -0.22
N GLU A 45 4.41 4.66 -1.21
CA GLU A 45 4.52 5.00 -2.64
C GLU A 45 3.58 6.15 -3.03
N ALA A 46 2.33 6.13 -2.53
CA ALA A 46 1.37 7.19 -2.79
C ALA A 46 1.85 8.53 -2.18
N LEU A 47 2.33 8.52 -0.94
CA LEU A 47 2.89 9.69 -0.27
C LEU A 47 4.16 10.21 -0.98
N PHE A 48 5.06 9.32 -1.40
CA PHE A 48 6.27 9.70 -2.11
C PHE A 48 5.97 10.31 -3.48
N ALA A 49 5.01 9.74 -4.22
CA ALA A 49 4.56 10.27 -5.50
C ALA A 49 3.88 11.65 -5.34
N LEU A 50 3.13 11.87 -4.26
CA LEU A 50 2.54 13.17 -3.91
C LEU A 50 3.62 14.21 -3.56
N LEU A 51 4.60 13.86 -2.73
CA LEU A 51 5.72 14.76 -2.38
C LEU A 51 6.59 15.10 -3.60
N GLY A 52 6.84 14.13 -4.48
CA GLY A 52 7.54 14.34 -5.75
C GLY A 52 6.79 15.27 -6.70
N LEU A 53 5.44 15.22 -6.70
CA LEU A 53 4.59 16.13 -7.48
C LEU A 53 4.66 17.57 -6.91
N GLY A 54 4.60 17.71 -5.58
CA GLY A 54 4.71 19.00 -4.89
C GLY A 54 6.06 19.70 -5.15
N LYS A 55 7.15 18.95 -5.24
CA LYS A 55 8.48 19.49 -5.60
C LYS A 55 8.57 19.95 -7.06
N LYS A 56 7.86 19.30 -8.00
CA LYS A 56 7.80 19.74 -9.41
C LYS A 56 6.93 20.98 -9.64
N THR A 57 5.90 21.17 -8.82
CA THR A 57 4.98 22.31 -8.92
C THR A 57 5.58 23.62 -8.38
N LYS A 58 6.60 23.56 -7.52
CA LYS A 58 7.27 24.75 -6.95
C LYS A 58 8.32 25.40 -7.88
N LYS A 59 8.45 24.98 -9.14
CA LYS A 59 9.44 25.51 -10.09
C LYS A 59 8.79 26.40 -11.13
#